data_AF-A0A3Q1ALL3-F1
#
_entry.id   AF-A0A3Q1ALL3-F1
#
_cell.length_a   1.000
_cell.length_b   1.000
_cell.length_c   1.000
_cell.angle_alpha   90.00
_cell.angle_beta   90.00
_cell.angle_gamma   90.00
#
_symmetry.space_group_name_H-M   'P 1'
#
loop_
_entity.id
_entity.type
_entity.pdbx_description
1 polymer ?
#
loop_
_entity_poly.entity_id
_entity_poly.type
_entity_poly.pdbx_seq_one_letter_code
_entity_poly.pdbx_strand_id
1 'polypeptide(L)'
;MVATARTAVCLSLFLLICQVRGIYVSQRVNETIQNLLRHYKISNREKFSGKPIFPRDPPDGKREVKMVFMSGVLETYEKLFGQMLRQLPTSTPPTADSTTPSTGTGLQPGQSVRSNLTYMLGKIKELKKGYFQEEEKLLHELHGLRRIQTNSSLVQAKALFELPRMLEQAGIVSQNDTMRRRRRRQAKSRMALRG
;
A
#
# COMPACT_ATOMS: atom_id res chain seq x y z
N MET A 1 14.00 -45.33 -16.66
CA MET A 1 14.43 -44.60 -15.44
C MET A 1 15.15 -43.27 -15.72
N VAL A 2 15.86 -43.12 -16.85
CA VAL A 2 16.56 -41.86 -17.19
C VAL A 2 15.60 -40.70 -17.56
N ALA A 3 14.50 -41.01 -18.24
CA ALA A 3 13.52 -40.00 -18.66
C ALA A 3 12.80 -39.35 -17.47
N THR A 4 12.41 -40.15 -16.48
CA THR A 4 11.75 -39.69 -15.24
C THR A 4 12.68 -38.81 -14.40
N ALA A 5 13.98 -39.15 -14.35
CA ALA A 5 14.99 -38.34 -13.68
C ALA A 5 15.18 -36.97 -14.36
N ARG A 6 15.20 -36.92 -15.69
CA ARG A 6 15.33 -35.66 -16.46
C ARG A 6 14.12 -34.75 -16.30
N THR A 7 12.90 -35.29 -16.29
CA THR A 7 11.69 -34.50 -16.01
C THR A 7 11.67 -33.97 -14.58
N ALA A 8 12.12 -34.75 -13.59
CA ALA A 8 12.20 -34.31 -12.20
C ALA A 8 13.22 -33.18 -12.02
N VAL A 9 14.37 -33.25 -12.69
CA VAL A 9 15.41 -32.21 -12.68
C VAL A 9 14.94 -30.93 -13.38
N CYS A 10 14.23 -31.03 -14.50
CA CYS A 10 13.66 -29.84 -15.15
C CYS A 10 12.57 -29.19 -14.29
N LEU A 11 11.71 -29.97 -13.63
CA LEU A 11 10.69 -29.43 -12.73
C LEU A 11 11.29 -28.76 -11.48
N SER A 12 12.36 -29.33 -10.90
CA SER A 12 13.02 -28.72 -9.74
C SER A 12 13.79 -27.45 -10.10
N LEU A 13 14.45 -27.41 -11.26
CA LEU A 13 15.05 -26.19 -11.82
C LEU A 13 13.98 -25.13 -12.13
N PHE A 14 12.82 -25.55 -12.67
CA PHE A 14 11.72 -24.64 -12.94
C PHE A 14 11.13 -24.05 -11.64
N LEU A 15 11.00 -24.85 -10.58
CA LEU A 15 10.57 -24.37 -9.26
C LEU A 15 11.60 -23.45 -8.58
N LEU A 16 12.90 -23.65 -8.81
CA LEU A 16 13.96 -22.77 -8.32
C LEU A 16 14.01 -21.43 -9.06
N ILE A 17 13.70 -21.41 -10.36
CA ILE A 17 13.62 -20.18 -11.16
C ILE A 17 12.27 -19.46 -10.94
N CYS A 18 11.21 -20.22 -10.68
CA CYS A 18 9.90 -19.75 -10.25
C CYS A 18 9.82 -19.53 -8.73
N GLN A 19 10.90 -19.05 -8.09
CA GLN A 19 10.72 -18.36 -6.81
C GLN A 19 9.77 -17.20 -7.05
N VAL A 20 8.51 -17.45 -6.69
CA VAL A 20 7.40 -16.53 -6.80
C VAL A 20 7.87 -15.22 -6.21
N ARG A 21 8.02 -14.22 -7.06
CA ARG A 21 8.34 -12.83 -6.71
C ARG A 21 7.16 -12.16 -5.97
N GLY A 22 6.50 -12.91 -5.08
CA GLY A 22 5.69 -12.34 -4.04
C GLY A 22 6.65 -11.65 -3.08
N ILE A 23 6.38 -10.41 -2.73
CA ILE A 23 7.08 -9.73 -1.65
C ILE A 23 6.75 -10.51 -0.37
N TYR A 24 7.56 -11.54 -0.09
CA TYR A 24 7.41 -12.36 1.10
C TYR A 24 7.69 -11.44 2.29
N VAL A 25 6.73 -11.34 3.21
CA VAL A 25 6.94 -10.62 4.46
C VAL A 25 8.14 -11.26 5.14
N SER A 26 9.27 -10.55 5.21
CA SER A 26 10.50 -11.12 5.75
C SER A 26 10.30 -11.53 7.20
N GLN A 27 11.04 -12.52 7.66
CA GLN A 27 10.98 -13.00 9.05
C GLN A 27 11.08 -11.83 10.05
N ARG A 28 12.01 -10.90 9.82
CA ARG A 28 12.20 -9.71 10.65
C ARG A 28 10.97 -8.80 10.69
N VAL A 29 10.27 -8.61 9.57
CA VAL A 29 9.04 -7.82 9.53
C VAL A 29 7.95 -8.52 10.36
N ASN A 30 7.79 -9.84 10.20
CA ASN A 30 6.81 -10.60 10.98
C ASN A 30 7.11 -10.54 12.48
N GLU A 31 8.35 -10.77 12.91
CA GLU A 31 8.77 -10.65 14.31
C GLU A 31 8.49 -9.25 14.88
N THR A 32 8.81 -8.20 14.11
CA THR A 32 8.55 -6.82 14.51
C THR A 32 7.06 -6.57 14.69
N ILE A 33 6.21 -7.06 13.77
CA ILE A 33 4.75 -6.96 13.88
C ILE A 33 4.24 -7.67 15.13
N GLN A 34 4.72 -8.89 15.42
CA GLN A 34 4.31 -9.62 16.63
C GLN A 34 4.72 -8.89 17.90
N ASN A 35 5.92 -8.31 17.95
CA ASN A 35 6.37 -7.50 19.09
C ASN A 35 5.49 -6.25 19.28
N LEU A 36 5.08 -5.60 18.20
CA LEU A 36 4.15 -4.46 18.25
C LEU A 36 2.76 -4.90 18.71
N LEU A 37 2.23 -6.01 18.21
CA LEU A 37 0.92 -6.54 18.60
C LEU A 37 0.85 -6.94 20.08
N ARG A 38 1.96 -7.39 20.68
CA ARG A 38 2.06 -7.66 22.12
C ARG A 38 1.94 -6.40 22.98
N HIS A 39 2.41 -5.26 22.46
CA HIS A 39 2.31 -3.97 23.13
C HIS A 39 0.93 -3.33 22.92
N TYR A 40 0.46 -3.27 21.68
CA TYR A 40 -0.85 -2.73 21.30
C TYR A 40 -1.94 -3.81 21.41
N LYS A 41 -2.19 -4.29 22.64
CA LYS A 41 -3.16 -5.35 22.92
C LYS A 41 -4.57 -4.90 22.55
N ILE A 42 -5.28 -5.78 21.86
CA ILE A 42 -6.70 -5.63 21.50
C ILE A 42 -7.41 -6.95 21.81
N SER A 43 -8.67 -6.88 22.25
CA SER A 43 -9.45 -8.09 22.52
C SER A 43 -9.82 -8.83 21.23
N ASN A 44 -10.02 -10.15 21.30
CA ASN A 44 -10.49 -10.92 20.14
C ASN A 44 -11.84 -10.41 19.63
N ARG A 45 -12.72 -9.95 20.53
CA ARG A 45 -14.03 -9.38 20.16
C ARG A 45 -13.89 -8.13 19.28
N GLU A 46 -12.96 -7.24 19.63
CA GLU A 46 -12.69 -6.03 18.85
C GLU A 46 -11.99 -6.36 17.53
N LYS A 47 -10.99 -7.24 17.57
CA LYS A 47 -10.22 -7.70 16.41
C LYS A 47 -11.11 -8.33 15.34
N PHE A 48 -12.11 -9.11 15.75
CA PHE A 48 -13.01 -9.85 14.87
C PHE A 48 -14.42 -9.25 14.80
N SER A 49 -14.56 -7.95 15.06
CA SER A 49 -15.83 -7.22 15.04
C SER A 49 -16.52 -7.13 13.67
N GLY A 50 -15.93 -7.70 12.61
CA GLY A 50 -16.45 -7.63 11.24
C GLY A 50 -16.19 -6.29 10.53
N LYS A 51 -15.54 -5.33 11.20
CA LYS A 51 -15.21 -4.00 10.66
C LYS A 51 -13.70 -3.85 10.50
N PRO A 52 -13.09 -4.38 9.42
CA PRO A 52 -11.67 -4.21 9.20
C PRO A 52 -11.35 -2.74 8.89
N ILE A 53 -10.16 -2.27 9.29
CA ILE A 53 -9.70 -0.90 9.04
C ILE A 53 -9.59 -0.63 7.53
N PHE A 54 -9.15 -1.64 6.77
CA PHE A 54 -9.08 -1.62 5.31
C PHE A 54 -9.96 -2.73 4.73
N PRO A 55 -10.54 -2.54 3.54
CA PRO A 55 -11.15 -3.63 2.77
C PRO A 55 -10.17 -4.81 2.65
N ARG A 56 -10.69 -6.05 2.77
CA ARG A 56 -9.86 -7.26 2.71
C ARG A 56 -9.26 -7.46 1.32
N ASP A 57 -10.07 -7.18 0.31
CA ASP A 57 -9.67 -7.31 -1.09
C ASP A 57 -9.43 -5.91 -1.68
N PRO A 58 -8.34 -5.74 -2.44
CA PRO A 58 -8.15 -4.52 -3.23
C PRO A 58 -9.30 -4.38 -4.24
N PRO A 59 -9.60 -3.15 -4.68
CA PRO A 59 -10.67 -2.92 -5.65
C PRO A 59 -10.47 -3.77 -6.90
N ASP A 60 -11.57 -4.35 -7.39
CA ASP A 60 -11.57 -5.06 -8.66
C ASP A 60 -11.22 -4.11 -9.80
N GLY A 61 -10.48 -4.63 -10.79
CA GLY A 61 -10.10 -3.86 -11.97
C GLY A 61 -8.64 -4.00 -12.36
N LYS A 62 -8.17 -3.02 -13.14
CA LYS A 62 -6.82 -3.00 -13.70
C LYS A 62 -5.77 -2.82 -12.61
N ARG A 63 -4.54 -3.26 -12.88
CA ARG A 63 -3.40 -3.21 -11.94
C ARG A 63 -3.16 -1.79 -11.41
N GLU A 64 -3.32 -0.79 -12.25
CA GLU A 64 -3.11 0.62 -11.92
C GLU A 64 -4.05 1.10 -10.81
N VAL A 65 -5.32 0.67 -10.85
CA VAL A 65 -6.31 1.00 -9.81
C VAL A 65 -5.90 0.38 -8.47
N LYS A 66 -5.43 -0.87 -8.50
CA LYS A 66 -4.93 -1.57 -7.30
C LYS A 66 -3.69 -0.90 -6.73
N MET A 67 -2.79 -0.42 -7.60
CA MET A 67 -1.57 0.29 -7.19
C MET A 67 -1.90 1.63 -6.51
N VAL A 68 -2.82 2.42 -7.08
CA VAL A 68 -3.27 3.69 -6.47
C VAL A 68 -3.92 3.44 -5.12
N PHE A 69 -4.79 2.43 -5.03
CA PHE A 69 -5.39 2.05 -3.76
C PHE A 69 -4.33 1.64 -2.72
N MET A 70 -3.36 0.80 -3.10
CA MET A 70 -2.29 0.36 -2.19
C MET A 70 -1.37 1.51 -1.78
N SER A 71 -1.09 2.47 -2.66
CA SER A 71 -0.35 3.67 -2.30
C SER A 71 -1.06 4.46 -1.19
N GLY A 72 -2.40 4.56 -1.25
CA GLY A 72 -3.21 5.21 -0.22
C GLY A 72 -3.22 4.46 1.11
N VAL A 73 -3.22 3.12 1.05
CA VAL A 73 -3.05 2.26 2.24
C VAL A 73 -1.69 2.51 2.89
N LEU A 74 -0.62 2.57 2.10
CA LEU A 74 0.74 2.83 2.61
C LEU A 74 0.88 4.24 3.21
N GLU A 75 0.31 5.27 2.57
CA GLU A 75 0.26 6.62 3.13
C GLU A 75 -0.50 6.66 4.47
N THR A 76 -1.58 5.89 4.59
CA THR A 76 -2.35 5.79 5.83
C THR A 76 -1.52 5.13 6.94
N TYR A 77 -0.82 4.02 6.65
CA TYR A 77 0.08 3.39 7.63
C TYR A 77 1.26 4.29 8.02
N GLU A 78 1.81 5.05 7.08
CA GLU A 78 2.87 6.03 7.36
C GLU A 78 2.41 7.07 8.39
N LYS A 79 1.21 7.65 8.19
CA LYS A 79 0.60 8.59 9.14
C LYS A 79 0.31 7.93 10.48
N LEU A 80 -0.24 6.71 10.45
CA LEU A 80 -0.58 5.95 11.66
C LEU A 80 0.66 5.67 12.53
N PHE A 81 1.73 5.14 11.94
CA PHE A 81 2.97 4.88 12.67
C PHE A 81 3.66 6.17 13.13
N GLY A 82 3.60 7.23 12.32
CA GLY A 82 4.05 8.55 12.73
C GLY A 82 3.34 9.05 13.98
N GLN A 83 2.01 8.85 14.06
CA GLN A 83 1.22 9.22 15.23
C GLN A 83 1.51 8.33 16.44
N MET A 84 1.61 7.01 16.24
CA MET A 84 1.97 6.06 17.31
C MET A 84 3.34 6.39 17.92
N LEU A 85 4.30 6.82 17.10
CA LEU A 85 5.61 7.28 17.57
C LEU A 85 5.53 8.56 18.41
N ARG A 86 4.67 9.51 18.04
CA ARG A 86 4.45 10.76 18.78
C ARG A 86 3.76 10.55 20.13
N GLN A 87 2.93 9.49 20.22
CA GLN A 87 2.21 9.13 21.44
C GLN A 87 3.04 8.34 22.45
N LEU A 88 4.22 7.84 22.05
CA LEU A 88 5.12 7.20 23.01
C LEU A 88 5.64 8.24 24.01
N PRO A 89 5.74 7.88 25.31
CA PRO A 89 6.33 8.76 26.30
C PRO A 89 7.73 9.18 25.85
N THR A 90 7.94 10.48 25.68
CA THR A 90 9.27 11.04 25.44
C THR A 90 10.00 10.95 26.77
N SER A 91 11.16 10.31 26.80
CA SER A 91 12.02 10.28 27.99
C SER A 91 12.29 11.72 28.44
N THR A 92 11.60 12.17 29.47
CA THR A 92 11.92 13.39 30.21
C THR A 92 13.33 13.23 30.80
N PRO A 93 14.13 14.31 30.90
CA PRO A 93 15.47 14.21 31.48
C PRO A 93 15.35 13.78 32.95
N PRO A 94 16.34 13.05 33.50
CA PRO A 94 16.29 12.58 34.87
C PRO A 94 16.40 13.79 35.80
N THR A 95 15.30 14.18 36.43
CA THR A 95 15.38 14.82 37.74
C THR A 95 15.77 13.71 38.70
N ALA A 96 16.89 13.92 39.40
CA ALA A 96 17.35 13.06 40.46
C ALA A 96 16.21 12.81 41.47
N ASP A 97 16.19 11.61 42.02
CA ASP A 97 15.30 11.13 43.08
C ASP A 97 13.98 10.52 42.59
N SER A 98 14.03 9.20 42.35
CA SER A 98 13.17 8.24 43.06
C SER A 98 13.42 6.81 42.57
N THR A 99 14.08 6.04 43.43
CA THR A 99 14.23 4.59 43.36
C THR A 99 12.85 3.91 43.36
N THR A 100 12.47 3.24 42.27
CA THR A 100 11.68 1.99 42.32
C THR A 100 11.78 1.23 40.98
N PRO A 101 12.03 -0.09 40.99
CA PRO A 101 12.10 -0.90 39.78
C PRO A 101 10.68 -1.26 39.32
N SER A 102 10.24 -0.69 38.19
CA SER A 102 9.03 -1.14 37.51
C SER A 102 9.33 -2.41 36.72
N THR A 103 8.90 -3.55 37.28
CA THR A 103 8.74 -4.83 36.59
C THR A 103 7.61 -4.70 35.57
N GLY A 104 7.91 -4.72 34.26
CA GLY A 104 6.89 -4.49 33.24
C GLY A 104 7.24 -4.99 31.84
N THR A 105 7.02 -6.29 31.62
CA THR A 105 6.81 -6.99 30.33
C THR A 105 7.94 -6.92 29.29
N GLY A 106 8.69 -8.02 29.21
CA GLY A 106 9.81 -8.23 28.29
C GLY A 106 9.48 -7.97 26.81
N LEU A 107 10.10 -6.92 26.27
CA LEU A 107 10.76 -7.02 24.97
C LEU A 107 12.21 -7.47 25.20
N GLN A 108 12.81 -8.14 24.22
CA GLN A 108 14.24 -8.50 24.27
C GLN A 108 15.08 -7.28 24.69
N PRO A 109 16.17 -7.47 25.45
CA PRO A 109 17.10 -6.39 25.77
C PRO A 109 17.55 -5.73 24.45
N GLY A 110 17.15 -4.48 24.23
CA GLY A 110 17.51 -3.69 23.04
C GLY A 110 16.43 -3.45 21.99
N GLN A 111 15.22 -4.05 22.09
CA GLN A 111 14.12 -3.73 21.17
C GLN A 111 13.03 -2.93 21.87
N SER A 112 13.06 -1.60 21.74
CA SER A 112 11.99 -0.74 22.22
C SER A 112 10.80 -0.74 21.24
N VAL A 113 9.60 -0.44 21.74
CA VAL A 113 8.42 -0.19 20.89
C VAL A 113 8.74 0.89 19.85
N ARG A 114 9.51 1.91 20.25
CA ARG A 114 9.98 3.00 19.38
C ARG A 114 10.83 2.48 18.22
N SER A 115 11.78 1.58 18.47
CA SER A 115 12.63 1.01 17.40
C SER A 115 11.83 0.13 16.45
N ASN A 116 10.85 -0.63 16.96
CA ASN A 116 9.98 -1.47 16.14
C ASN A 116 9.08 -0.64 15.22
N LEU A 117 8.45 0.42 15.73
CA LEU A 117 7.66 1.35 14.92
C LEU A 117 8.52 2.07 13.89
N THR A 118 9.71 2.54 14.29
CA THR A 118 10.65 3.22 13.38
C THR A 118 11.10 2.30 12.26
N TYR A 119 11.38 1.03 12.56
CA TYR A 119 11.74 0.03 11.56
C TYR A 119 10.61 -0.18 10.54
N MET A 120 9.37 -0.38 11.01
CA MET A 120 8.22 -0.59 10.14
C MET A 120 7.91 0.64 9.27
N LEU A 121 8.01 1.84 9.85
CA LEU A 121 7.88 3.10 9.12
C LEU A 121 8.94 3.23 8.03
N GLY A 122 10.19 2.85 8.31
CA GLY A 122 11.26 2.79 7.32
C GLY A 122 10.94 1.85 6.15
N LYS A 123 10.42 0.65 6.44
CA LYS A 123 10.02 -0.32 5.41
C LYS A 123 8.90 0.17 4.51
N ILE A 124 7.91 0.88 5.07
CA ILE A 124 6.84 1.49 4.27
C ILE A 124 7.40 2.56 3.34
N LYS A 125 8.28 3.44 3.85
CA LYS A 125 8.92 4.49 3.05
C LYS A 125 9.79 3.92 1.93
N GLU A 126 10.57 2.88 2.21
CA GLU A 126 11.35 2.16 1.19
C GLU A 126 10.45 1.58 0.08
N LEU A 127 9.35 0.93 0.47
CA LEU A 127 8.41 0.34 -0.49
C LEU A 127 7.75 1.43 -1.37
N LYS A 128 7.30 2.53 -0.76
CA LYS A 128 6.73 3.67 -1.49
C LYS A 128 7.72 4.25 -2.48
N LYS A 129 8.95 4.51 -2.03
CA LYS A 129 10.01 5.07 -2.87
C LYS A 129 10.39 4.13 -4.03
N GLY A 130 10.34 2.82 -3.83
CA GLY A 130 10.73 1.85 -4.86
C GLY A 130 9.65 1.57 -5.92
N TYR A 131 8.37 1.65 -5.56
CA TYR A 131 7.29 1.09 -6.40
C TYR A 131 6.03 1.96 -6.56
N PHE A 132 5.88 3.05 -5.80
CA PHE A 132 4.61 3.80 -5.74
C PHE A 132 4.75 5.32 -5.95
N GLN A 133 5.84 5.78 -6.55
CA GLN A 133 6.10 7.23 -6.71
C GLN A 133 5.05 7.92 -7.61
N GLU A 134 4.68 7.29 -8.71
CA GLU A 134 3.68 7.84 -9.64
C GLU A 134 2.28 7.84 -9.00
N GLU A 135 1.94 6.76 -8.30
CA GLU A 135 0.68 6.63 -7.58
C GLU A 135 0.59 7.62 -6.41
N GLU A 136 1.69 7.88 -5.71
CA GLU A 136 1.74 8.89 -4.64
C GLU A 136 1.50 10.30 -5.19
N LYS A 137 2.11 10.63 -6.34
CA LYS A 137 1.85 11.91 -7.02
C LYS A 137 0.37 12.05 -7.40
N LEU A 138 -0.20 11.01 -8.03
CA LEU A 138 -1.61 11.00 -8.40
C LEU A 138 -2.52 11.13 -7.17
N LEU A 139 -2.24 10.40 -6.09
CA LEU A 139 -3.00 10.53 -4.85
C LEU A 139 -2.94 11.94 -4.27
N HIS A 140 -1.78 12.60 -4.34
CA HIS A 140 -1.65 13.98 -3.91
C HIS A 140 -2.55 14.93 -4.71
N GLU A 141 -2.60 14.77 -6.04
CA GLU A 141 -3.49 15.52 -6.92
C GLU A 141 -4.97 15.26 -6.57
N LEU A 142 -5.35 14.00 -6.36
CA LEU A 142 -6.72 13.62 -5.95
C LEU A 142 -7.10 14.21 -4.58
N HIS A 143 -6.17 14.22 -3.62
CA HIS A 143 -6.37 14.89 -2.34
C HIS A 143 -6.49 16.41 -2.48
N GLY A 144 -5.84 17.01 -3.48
CA GLY A 144 -6.02 18.41 -3.85
C GLY A 144 -7.44 18.68 -4.32
N LEU A 145 -7.96 17.84 -5.23
CA LEU A 145 -9.33 17.95 -5.74
C LEU A 145 -10.39 17.87 -4.62
N ARG A 146 -10.20 16.96 -3.64
CA ARG A 146 -11.11 16.83 -2.49
C ARG A 146 -11.18 18.09 -1.61
N ARG A 147 -10.12 18.91 -1.60
CA ARG A 147 -10.01 20.11 -0.75
C ARG A 147 -10.51 21.38 -1.42
N ILE A 148 -11.01 21.30 -2.64
CA ILE A 148 -11.60 22.44 -3.36
C ILE A 148 -12.81 22.97 -2.58
N GLN A 149 -12.83 24.27 -2.33
CA GLN A 149 -13.92 24.96 -1.63
C GLN A 149 -15.10 25.20 -2.58
N THR A 150 -15.95 24.20 -2.74
CA THR A 150 -17.09 24.23 -3.68
C THR A 150 -18.17 25.27 -3.33
N ASN A 151 -18.16 25.79 -2.11
CA ASN A 151 -19.04 26.86 -1.63
C ASN A 151 -18.53 28.28 -1.95
N SER A 152 -17.31 28.43 -2.48
CA SER A 152 -16.76 29.74 -2.84
C SER A 152 -17.21 30.17 -4.23
N SER A 153 -17.85 31.34 -4.34
CA SER A 153 -18.30 31.89 -5.62
C SER A 153 -17.15 32.09 -6.62
N LEU A 154 -15.97 32.49 -6.15
CA LEU A 154 -14.77 32.61 -6.98
C LEU A 154 -14.31 31.26 -7.54
N VAL A 155 -14.33 30.21 -6.71
CA VAL A 155 -13.99 28.86 -7.14
C VAL A 155 -14.98 28.34 -8.17
N GLN A 156 -16.28 28.56 -7.94
CA GLN A 156 -17.34 28.19 -8.88
C GLN A 156 -17.15 28.88 -10.23
N ALA A 157 -16.88 30.18 -10.24
CA ALA A 157 -16.64 30.93 -11.48
C ALA A 157 -15.41 30.40 -12.25
N LYS A 158 -14.30 30.12 -11.55
CA LYS A 158 -13.10 29.51 -12.18
C LYS A 158 -13.39 28.11 -12.72
N ALA A 159 -14.12 27.28 -11.96
CA ALA A 159 -14.49 25.95 -12.39
C ALA A 159 -15.36 25.97 -13.66
N LEU A 160 -16.31 26.91 -13.75
CA LEU A 160 -17.13 27.11 -14.95
C LEU A 160 -16.28 27.56 -16.15
N PHE A 161 -15.29 28.41 -15.93
CA PHE A 161 -14.37 28.84 -16.99
C PHE A 161 -13.53 27.68 -17.55
N GLU A 162 -13.09 26.75 -16.69
CA GLU A 162 -12.28 25.59 -17.10
C GLU A 162 -13.10 24.41 -17.65
N LEU A 163 -14.42 24.40 -17.41
CA LEU A 163 -15.30 23.26 -17.69
C LEU A 163 -15.27 22.79 -19.16
N PRO A 164 -15.32 23.65 -20.19
CA PRO A 164 -15.29 23.19 -21.58
C PRO A 164 -14.03 22.37 -21.89
N ARG A 165 -12.86 22.85 -21.44
CA ARG A 165 -11.59 22.14 -21.59
C ARG A 165 -11.60 20.80 -20.86
N MET A 166 -12.15 20.75 -19.64
CA MET A 166 -12.21 19.50 -18.86
C MET A 166 -13.12 18.46 -19.52
N LEU A 167 -14.26 18.87 -20.08
CA LEU A 167 -15.17 17.98 -20.82
C LEU A 167 -14.52 17.41 -22.08
N GLU A 168 -13.78 18.24 -22.83
CA GLU A 168 -13.02 17.80 -24.00
C GLU A 168 -12.00 16.71 -23.63
N GLN A 169 -11.19 16.97 -22.60
CA GLN A 169 -10.19 16.01 -22.11
C GLN A 169 -10.83 14.69 -21.65
N ALA A 170 -11.95 14.75 -20.91
CA ALA A 170 -12.69 13.56 -20.49
C ALA A 170 -13.21 12.75 -21.69
N GLY A 171 -13.70 13.44 -22.74
CA GLY A 171 -14.13 12.82 -23.98
C GLY A 171 -13.01 12.04 -24.70
N ILE A 172 -11.84 12.66 -24.83
CA ILE A 172 -10.65 12.05 -25.46
C ILE A 172 -10.24 10.76 -24.73
N VAL A 173 -10.19 10.79 -23.39
CA VAL A 173 -9.82 9.63 -22.57
C VAL A 173 -10.80 8.48 -22.78
N SER A 174 -12.10 8.76 -22.80
CA SER A 174 -13.16 7.76 -23.02
C SER A 174 -13.09 7.11 -24.41
N GLN A 175 -12.87 7.92 -25.45
CA GLN A 175 -12.82 7.42 -26.83
C GLN A 175 -11.57 6.60 -27.15
N ASN A 176 -10.43 6.92 -26.54
CA ASN A 176 -9.20 6.14 -26.74
C ASN A 176 -9.37 4.67 -26.31
N ASP A 177 -10.14 4.41 -25.26
CA ASP A 177 -10.43 3.06 -24.80
C ASP A 177 -11.36 2.29 -25.78
N THR A 178 -12.31 2.97 -26.43
CA THR A 178 -13.18 2.34 -27.44
C THR A 178 -12.43 2.06 -28.75
N MET A 179 -11.59 2.99 -29.21
CA MET A 179 -10.75 2.79 -30.40
C MET A 179 -9.74 1.65 -30.21
N ARG A 180 -9.10 1.55 -29.04
CA ARG A 180 -8.18 0.45 -28.71
C ARG A 180 -8.86 -0.91 -28.76
N ARG A 181 -10.11 -1.01 -28.28
CA ARG A 181 -10.92 -2.25 -28.36
C ARG A 181 -11.27 -2.60 -29.81
N ARG A 182 -11.65 -1.62 -30.63
CA ARG A 182 -11.97 -1.83 -32.06
C ARG A 182 -10.77 -2.35 -32.84
N ARG A 183 -9.59 -1.75 -32.67
CA ARG A 183 -8.34 -2.20 -33.34
C ARG A 183 -7.98 -3.64 -32.96
N ARG A 184 -8.14 -4.03 -31.69
CA ARG A 184 -7.91 -5.42 -31.24
C ARG A 184 -8.85 -6.43 -31.91
N ARG A 185 -10.12 -6.07 -32.12
CA ARG A 185 -11.08 -6.95 -32.82
C ARG A 185 -10.71 -7.14 -34.30
N GLN A 186 -10.30 -6.07 -34.96
CA GLN A 186 -9.87 -6.11 -36.37
C GLN A 186 -8.56 -6.92 -36.56
N ALA A 187 -7.61 -6.84 -35.62
CA ALA A 187 -6.40 -7.65 -35.69
C ALA A 187 -6.71 -9.16 -35.53
N LYS A 188 -7.63 -9.52 -34.62
CA LYS A 188 -8.05 -10.92 -34.42
C LYS A 188 -8.80 -11.48 -35.61
N SER A 189 -9.69 -10.71 -36.24
CA SER A 189 -10.41 -11.18 -37.44
C SER A 189 -9.48 -11.37 -38.64
N ARG A 190 -8.46 -10.51 -38.79
CA ARG A 190 -7.47 -10.65 -39.87
C ARG A 190 -6.54 -11.87 -39.69
N MET A 191 -6.26 -12.28 -38.46
CA MET A 191 -5.49 -13.50 -38.20
C MET A 191 -6.35 -14.76 -38.36
N ALA A 192 -7.63 -14.72 -38.00
CA ALA A 192 -8.56 -15.84 -38.18
C ALA A 192 -8.92 -16.11 -39.66
N LEU A 193 -8.81 -15.12 -40.54
CA LEU A 193 -9.02 -15.27 -41.99
C LEU A 193 -7.75 -15.69 -42.76
N ARG A 194 -6.63 -15.91 -42.06
CA ARG A 194 -5.33 -16.26 -42.64
C ARG A 194 -4.80 -17.65 -42.23
N GLY A 195 -5.58 -18.41 -41.46
CA GLY A 195 -5.35 -19.83 -41.18
C GLY A 195 -6.44 -20.65 -41.82
#